data_AF-A0A3A5A4F1-F1
#
_entry.id   AF-A0A3A5A4F1-F1
#
_cell.length_a   1.000
_cell.length_b   1.000
_cell.length_c   1.000
_cell.angle_alpha   90.00
_cell.angle_beta   90.00
_cell.angle_gamma   90.00
#
_symmetry.space_group_name_H-M   'P 1'
#
loop_
_entity.id
_entity.type
_entity.pdbx_description
1 polymer ?
#
loop_
_entity_poly.entity_id
_entity_poly.type
_entity_poly.pdbx_seq_one_letter_code
_entity_poly.pdbx_strand_id
1 'polypeptide(L)'
;MSFTGLMPQPLITKPAPEEIQTFGPFRFIPGKKGGRYPYCHSLVIEDEETWVADPASDKDFLRHLARTRKVTGVFISHFHEDHQKYNYLFPEARFYVPAAEAEAFRSVEAALDLMGLDDPQAREYWGEIMVRQFNFSPLENLVPYEPGQCFRQGGITLEIVPAAGHTLGHSCFYFPGQELLFLADVDLTPFGPWYGDKTSSLEDFEATLESLAGFKARTYITAHEQGVFTQEEFQAAVPAYRRIIAARDDRLLEMLKTPKTVKQLADRHFFYGKPKEPPFIYHHIETQMLSRHLERLVSQGLVSGIDGAYLAKK
;
A
#
# COMPACT_ATOMS: atom_id res chain seq x y z
N MET A 1 24.52 -8.69 28.01
CA MET A 1 25.38 -8.31 26.87
C MET A 1 24.79 -7.04 26.29
N SER A 2 25.53 -5.94 26.32
CA SER A 2 25.04 -4.65 25.84
C SER A 2 24.92 -4.69 24.32
N PHE A 3 23.70 -4.66 23.80
CA PHE A 3 23.45 -4.26 22.42
C PHE A 3 23.75 -2.75 22.33
N THR A 4 25.02 -2.41 22.14
CA THR A 4 25.38 -1.16 21.48
C THR A 4 25.03 -1.34 20.01
N GLY A 5 23.72 -1.34 19.72
CA GLY A 5 23.21 -1.34 18.36
C GLY A 5 23.63 -0.02 17.74
N LEU A 6 24.41 -0.08 16.66
CA LEU A 6 24.53 1.06 15.75
C LEU A 6 23.11 1.57 15.48
N MET A 7 22.89 2.87 15.68
CA MET A 7 21.69 3.54 15.17
C MET A 7 21.49 3.06 13.74
N PRO A 8 20.35 2.43 13.41
CA PRO A 8 20.16 1.87 12.09
C PRO A 8 20.34 2.99 11.08
N GLN A 9 21.14 2.74 10.03
CA GLN A 9 21.23 3.71 8.95
C GLN A 9 19.81 3.96 8.41
N PRO A 10 19.39 5.24 8.31
CA PRO A 10 18.06 5.56 7.84
C PRO A 10 17.89 5.02 6.42
N LEU A 11 16.67 4.61 6.08
CA LEU A 11 16.34 4.28 4.70
C LEU A 11 16.48 5.56 3.86
N ILE A 12 17.46 5.57 2.97
CA ILE A 12 17.72 6.70 2.07
C ILE A 12 17.04 6.40 0.75
N THR A 13 16.08 7.24 0.37
CA THR A 13 15.38 7.15 -0.91
C THR A 13 15.79 8.28 -1.85
N LYS A 14 15.64 8.03 -3.14
CA LYS A 14 15.77 9.04 -4.20
C LYS A 14 14.42 9.71 -4.47
N PRO A 15 14.40 10.93 -5.02
CA PRO A 15 13.17 11.51 -5.56
C PRO A 15 12.56 10.62 -6.65
N ALA A 16 11.24 10.68 -6.76
CA ALA A 16 10.51 10.07 -7.87
C ALA A 16 11.05 10.59 -9.23
N PRO A 17 11.10 9.76 -10.27
CA PRO A 17 11.32 10.23 -11.63
C PRO A 17 10.26 11.26 -12.04
N GLU A 18 10.66 12.38 -12.62
CA GLU A 18 9.71 13.39 -13.13
C GLU A 18 9.17 13.02 -14.52
N GLU A 19 9.95 12.28 -15.29
CA GLU A 19 9.62 11.82 -16.65
C GLU A 19 9.24 10.34 -16.66
N ILE A 20 8.51 9.95 -17.71
CA ILE A 20 8.13 8.55 -17.96
C ILE A 20 9.40 7.72 -18.19
N GLN A 21 9.54 6.63 -17.44
CA GLN A 21 10.62 5.66 -17.67
C GLN A 21 10.10 4.46 -18.47
N THR A 22 10.91 3.95 -19.39
CA THR A 22 10.54 2.84 -20.28
C THR A 22 11.46 1.63 -20.05
N PHE A 23 10.86 0.45 -19.92
CA PHE A 23 11.55 -0.83 -19.74
C PHE A 23 11.01 -1.83 -20.77
N GLY A 24 11.44 -1.69 -22.03
CA GLY A 24 10.83 -2.44 -23.13
C GLY A 24 9.35 -2.06 -23.31
N PRO A 25 8.40 -3.02 -23.27
CA PRO A 25 6.97 -2.73 -23.41
C PRO A 25 6.32 -2.09 -22.17
N PHE A 26 7.10 -1.83 -21.11
CA PHE A 26 6.62 -1.27 -19.84
C PHE A 26 6.94 0.21 -19.74
N ARG A 27 5.98 1.00 -19.29
CA ARG A 27 6.16 2.43 -18.99
C ARG A 27 5.75 2.72 -17.54
N PHE A 28 6.70 3.18 -16.74
CA PHE A 28 6.43 3.77 -15.45
C PHE A 28 5.91 5.19 -15.66
N ILE A 29 4.70 5.47 -15.19
CA ILE A 29 4.06 6.78 -15.29
C ILE A 29 4.15 7.47 -13.94
N PRO A 30 4.96 8.54 -13.81
CA PRO A 30 5.06 9.31 -12.58
C PRO A 30 3.71 9.85 -12.14
N GLY A 31 3.31 9.52 -10.90
CA GLY A 31 2.15 10.14 -10.26
C GLY A 31 2.45 11.59 -9.89
N LYS A 32 1.40 12.42 -9.88
CA LYS A 32 1.54 13.80 -9.40
C LYS A 32 2.12 13.82 -7.98
N LYS A 33 2.87 14.88 -7.65
CA LYS A 33 3.53 15.06 -6.34
C LYS A 33 4.55 13.97 -5.98
N GLY A 34 5.14 13.30 -6.96
CA GLY A 34 6.06 12.18 -6.78
C GLY A 34 5.33 10.92 -6.33
N GLY A 35 4.15 10.67 -6.92
CA GLY A 35 3.27 9.56 -6.57
C GLY A 35 2.88 9.54 -5.09
N ARG A 36 2.81 10.67 -4.39
CA ARG A 36 2.33 10.69 -2.99
C ARG A 36 0.82 10.85 -2.96
N TYR A 37 0.17 10.24 -1.97
CA TYR A 37 -1.26 10.41 -1.68
C TYR A 37 -1.71 11.88 -1.90
N PRO A 38 -2.77 12.14 -2.68
CA PRO A 38 -3.80 11.20 -3.16
C PRO A 38 -3.57 10.71 -4.60
N TYR A 39 -2.34 10.32 -4.94
CA TYR A 39 -1.94 9.77 -6.23
C TYR A 39 -0.94 8.63 -5.97
N CYS A 40 -0.91 7.65 -6.86
CA CYS A 40 0.17 6.67 -6.97
C CYS A 40 0.85 6.75 -8.34
N HIS A 41 1.94 6.01 -8.53
CA HIS A 41 2.53 5.71 -9.83
C HIS A 41 1.71 4.63 -10.53
N SER A 42 1.61 4.72 -11.86
CA SER A 42 0.95 3.68 -12.66
C SER A 42 1.98 2.96 -13.52
N LEU A 43 1.75 1.67 -13.79
CA LEU A 43 2.53 0.92 -14.76
C LEU A 43 1.67 0.65 -16.00
N VAL A 44 2.14 1.04 -17.18
CA VAL A 44 1.45 0.75 -18.44
C VAL A 44 2.24 -0.27 -19.22
N ILE A 45 1.55 -1.32 -19.69
CA ILE A 45 2.13 -2.45 -20.41
C ILE A 45 1.53 -2.46 -21.81
N GLU A 46 2.35 -2.23 -22.84
CA GLU A 46 1.92 -2.16 -24.24
C GLU A 46 2.51 -3.30 -25.07
N ASP A 47 1.67 -4.21 -25.55
CA ASP A 47 2.00 -5.26 -26.51
C ASP A 47 0.85 -5.39 -27.53
N GLU A 48 0.32 -6.60 -27.77
CA GLU A 48 -0.89 -6.84 -28.57
C GLU A 48 -2.09 -6.04 -28.07
N GLU A 49 -2.26 -5.96 -26.75
CA GLU A 49 -3.22 -5.11 -26.07
C GLU A 49 -2.49 -4.18 -25.08
N THR A 50 -3.22 -3.29 -24.40
CA THR A 50 -2.66 -2.45 -23.35
C THR A 50 -3.27 -2.81 -22.00
N TRP A 51 -2.40 -3.08 -21.02
CA TRP A 51 -2.79 -3.20 -19.62
C TRP A 51 -2.28 -2.01 -18.81
N VAL A 52 -3.01 -1.66 -17.75
CA VAL A 52 -2.63 -0.62 -16.81
C VAL A 52 -2.71 -1.17 -15.39
N ALA A 53 -1.65 -1.05 -14.61
CA ALA A 53 -1.69 -1.25 -13.17
C ALA A 53 -1.91 0.08 -12.46
N ASP A 54 -2.86 0.10 -11.52
CA ASP A 54 -3.18 1.21 -10.61
C ASP A 54 -3.30 2.59 -11.31
N PRO A 55 -4.37 2.87 -12.07
CA PRO A 55 -4.51 4.08 -12.89
C PRO A 55 -4.84 5.32 -12.04
N ALA A 56 -3.88 5.83 -11.28
CA ALA A 56 -4.03 7.04 -10.46
C ALA A 56 -2.89 8.06 -10.59
N SER A 57 -1.97 7.85 -11.54
CA SER A 57 -0.79 8.69 -11.76
C SER A 57 -1.09 10.08 -12.32
N ASP A 58 -1.19 10.19 -13.64
CA ASP A 58 -1.39 11.45 -14.37
C ASP A 58 -2.67 11.38 -15.20
N LYS A 59 -3.63 12.24 -14.87
CA LYS A 59 -4.96 12.26 -15.51
C LYS A 59 -4.89 12.54 -17.01
N ASP A 60 -3.98 13.41 -17.45
CA ASP A 60 -3.91 13.83 -18.85
C ASP A 60 -3.28 12.73 -19.71
N PHE A 61 -2.21 12.10 -19.19
CA PHE A 61 -1.62 10.91 -19.78
C PHE A 61 -2.64 9.77 -19.89
N LEU A 62 -3.32 9.42 -18.79
CA LEU A 62 -4.30 8.33 -18.76
C LEU A 62 -5.50 8.62 -19.67
N ARG A 63 -5.93 9.89 -19.78
CA ARG A 63 -6.97 10.28 -20.74
C ARG A 63 -6.50 10.15 -22.19
N HIS A 64 -5.25 10.49 -22.49
CA HIS A 64 -4.69 10.27 -23.82
C HIS A 64 -4.61 8.78 -24.14
N LEU A 65 -4.15 7.97 -23.19
CA LEU A 65 -4.12 6.51 -23.30
C LEU A 65 -5.51 5.93 -23.55
N ALA A 66 -6.53 6.36 -22.80
CA ALA A 66 -7.91 5.91 -22.97
C ALA A 66 -8.45 6.18 -24.38
N ARG A 67 -8.06 7.29 -25.02
CA ARG A 67 -8.49 7.63 -26.40
C ARG A 67 -7.94 6.68 -27.45
N THR A 68 -6.87 5.94 -27.16
CA THR A 68 -6.35 4.92 -28.08
C THR A 68 -7.28 3.72 -28.23
N ARG A 69 -8.21 3.52 -27.27
CA ARG A 69 -9.10 2.35 -27.19
C ARG A 69 -8.38 1.00 -27.16
N LYS A 70 -7.10 0.99 -26.77
CA LYS A 70 -6.28 -0.22 -26.67
C LYS A 70 -6.20 -0.81 -25.26
N VAL A 71 -6.68 -0.08 -24.25
CA VAL A 71 -6.67 -0.55 -22.86
C VAL A 71 -7.78 -1.59 -22.67
N THR A 72 -7.39 -2.86 -22.55
CA THR A 72 -8.32 -3.99 -22.39
C THR A 72 -8.36 -4.54 -20.97
N GLY A 73 -7.30 -4.30 -20.18
CA GLY A 73 -7.17 -4.76 -18.81
C GLY A 73 -6.65 -3.68 -17.87
N VAL A 74 -7.31 -3.52 -16.72
CA VAL A 74 -6.83 -2.73 -15.60
C VAL A 74 -6.60 -3.68 -14.43
N PHE A 75 -5.38 -3.73 -13.91
CA PHE A 75 -5.01 -4.53 -12.74
C PHE A 75 -4.89 -3.61 -11.54
N ILE A 76 -5.65 -3.89 -10.49
CA ILE A 76 -5.60 -3.10 -9.26
C ILE A 76 -4.94 -3.92 -8.17
N SER A 77 -3.90 -3.37 -7.55
CA SER A 77 -3.08 -4.07 -6.54
C SER A 77 -3.85 -4.33 -5.24
N HIS A 78 -4.70 -3.39 -4.82
CA HIS A 78 -5.53 -3.46 -3.63
C HIS A 78 -6.64 -2.39 -3.63
N PHE A 79 -7.53 -2.43 -2.63
CA PHE A 79 -8.77 -1.63 -2.63
C PHE A 79 -8.64 -0.13 -2.34
N HIS A 80 -7.46 0.41 -2.01
CA HIS A 80 -7.37 1.84 -1.68
C HIS A 80 -7.73 2.73 -2.87
N GLU A 81 -8.32 3.87 -2.55
CA GLU A 81 -8.93 4.77 -3.51
C GLU A 81 -7.91 5.50 -4.40
N ASP A 82 -6.69 5.71 -3.92
CA ASP A 82 -5.62 6.35 -4.64
C ASP A 82 -4.87 5.44 -5.61
N HIS A 83 -5.28 4.17 -5.75
CA HIS A 83 -4.86 3.23 -6.79
C HIS A 83 -5.84 3.14 -7.96
N GLN A 84 -7.09 3.56 -7.73
CA GLN A 84 -8.20 3.38 -8.66
C GLN A 84 -8.82 4.70 -9.14
N LYS A 85 -8.22 5.83 -8.74
CA LYS A 85 -8.72 7.19 -8.93
C LYS A 85 -9.23 7.55 -10.33
N TYR A 86 -8.64 6.97 -11.38
CA TYR A 86 -9.02 7.22 -12.77
C TYR A 86 -9.52 5.96 -13.51
N ASN A 87 -10.00 4.95 -12.79
CA ASN A 87 -10.64 3.76 -13.37
C ASN A 87 -11.73 4.12 -14.40
N TYR A 88 -12.53 5.15 -14.11
CA TYR A 88 -13.62 5.61 -14.96
C TYR A 88 -13.18 6.03 -16.38
N LEU A 89 -11.88 6.26 -16.62
CA LEU A 89 -11.35 6.54 -17.96
C LEU A 89 -11.32 5.31 -18.88
N PHE A 90 -11.45 4.10 -18.32
CA PHE A 90 -11.35 2.84 -19.06
C PHE A 90 -12.63 1.99 -18.96
N PRO A 91 -13.80 2.51 -19.36
CA PRO A 91 -15.09 1.83 -19.15
C PRO A 91 -15.23 0.49 -19.90
N GLU A 92 -14.45 0.29 -20.96
CA GLU A 92 -14.47 -0.93 -21.79
C GLU A 92 -13.48 -2.00 -21.31
N ALA A 93 -12.61 -1.68 -20.34
CA ALA A 93 -11.62 -2.61 -19.83
C ALA A 93 -12.24 -3.62 -18.84
N ARG A 94 -11.60 -4.78 -18.73
CA ARG A 94 -11.79 -5.68 -17.58
C ARG A 94 -10.96 -5.18 -16.40
N PHE A 95 -11.58 -5.14 -15.22
CA PHE A 95 -10.92 -4.73 -13.99
C PHE A 95 -10.55 -5.96 -13.17
N TYR A 96 -9.28 -6.32 -13.20
CA TYR A 96 -8.72 -7.40 -12.40
C TYR A 96 -8.42 -6.89 -11.00
N VAL A 97 -9.06 -7.44 -9.98
CA VAL A 97 -8.96 -6.99 -8.59
C VAL A 97 -8.75 -8.17 -7.63
N PRO A 98 -8.17 -7.96 -6.44
CA PRO A 98 -8.02 -9.05 -5.47
C PRO A 98 -9.36 -9.65 -5.09
N ALA A 99 -9.50 -10.97 -5.16
CA ALA A 99 -10.74 -11.66 -4.81
C ALA A 99 -11.17 -11.41 -3.36
N ALA A 100 -10.21 -11.35 -2.44
CA ALA A 100 -10.43 -11.06 -1.02
C ALA A 100 -11.03 -9.66 -0.77
N GLU A 101 -10.92 -8.74 -1.73
CA GLU A 101 -11.35 -7.34 -1.61
C GLU A 101 -12.37 -6.95 -2.67
N ALA A 102 -12.85 -7.91 -3.48
CA ALA A 102 -13.66 -7.64 -4.67
C ALA A 102 -14.92 -6.81 -4.39
N GLU A 103 -15.51 -6.93 -3.19
CA GLU A 103 -16.71 -6.18 -2.83
C GLU A 103 -16.42 -4.69 -2.56
N ALA A 104 -15.22 -4.33 -2.11
CA ALA A 104 -14.82 -2.93 -1.93
C ALA A 104 -14.77 -2.13 -3.24
N PHE A 105 -14.65 -2.82 -4.38
CA PHE A 105 -14.72 -2.22 -5.71
C PHE A 105 -16.15 -2.09 -6.25
N ARG A 106 -17.14 -2.67 -5.57
CA ARG A 106 -18.57 -2.59 -5.92
C ARG A 106 -19.36 -1.70 -4.97
N SER A 107 -18.86 -1.47 -3.77
CA SER A 107 -19.57 -0.76 -2.72
C SER A 107 -18.64 0.11 -1.92
N VAL A 108 -18.95 1.41 -1.85
CA VAL A 108 -18.30 2.34 -0.92
C VAL A 108 -18.40 1.81 0.51
N GLU A 109 -19.58 1.33 0.91
CA GLU A 109 -19.77 0.80 2.27
C GLU A 109 -18.84 -0.39 2.56
N ALA A 110 -18.62 -1.28 1.59
CA ALA A 110 -17.71 -2.40 1.76
C ALA A 110 -16.25 -1.94 1.89
N ALA A 111 -15.83 -0.91 1.13
CA ALA A 111 -14.51 -0.31 1.30
C ALA A 111 -14.34 0.33 2.68
N LEU A 112 -15.35 1.08 3.15
CA LEU A 112 -15.34 1.70 4.48
C LEU A 112 -15.29 0.65 5.61
N ASP A 113 -15.92 -0.51 5.41
CA ASP A 113 -15.86 -1.64 6.35
C ASP A 113 -14.46 -2.24 6.44
N LEU A 114 -13.74 -2.35 5.32
CA LEU A 114 -12.33 -2.78 5.30
C LEU A 114 -11.41 -1.74 5.97
N MET A 115 -11.66 -0.44 5.78
CA MET A 115 -10.96 0.64 6.47
C MET A 115 -11.22 0.67 7.99
N GLY A 116 -12.29 0.02 8.44
CA GLY A 116 -12.70 0.00 9.85
C GLY A 116 -13.37 1.28 10.33
N LEU A 117 -14.04 2.00 9.43
CA LEU A 117 -14.72 3.23 9.78
C LEU A 117 -16.10 2.92 10.37
N ASP A 118 -16.18 2.82 11.70
CA ASP A 118 -17.45 2.55 12.40
C ASP A 118 -18.21 3.84 12.77
N ASP A 119 -17.50 4.98 12.87
CA ASP A 119 -18.10 6.27 13.22
C ASP A 119 -18.93 6.85 12.05
N PRO A 120 -20.22 7.18 12.23
CA PRO A 120 -21.08 7.66 11.14
C PRO A 120 -20.58 8.94 10.47
N GLN A 121 -20.00 9.88 11.22
CA GLN A 121 -19.46 11.11 10.65
C GLN A 121 -18.23 10.82 9.79
N ALA A 122 -17.37 9.89 10.23
CA ALA A 122 -16.21 9.46 9.46
C ALA A 122 -16.61 8.70 8.20
N ARG A 123 -17.64 7.85 8.25
CA ARG A 123 -18.19 7.16 7.08
C ARG A 123 -18.75 8.13 6.05
N GLU A 124 -19.56 9.10 6.49
CA GLU A 124 -20.12 10.12 5.60
C GLU A 124 -18.99 10.92 4.93
N TYR A 125 -18.02 11.40 5.72
CA TYR A 125 -16.87 12.14 5.21
C TYR A 125 -16.05 11.36 4.18
N TRP A 126 -15.70 10.11 4.48
CA TRP A 126 -14.93 9.28 3.56
C TRP A 126 -15.73 8.85 2.34
N GLY A 127 -17.02 8.53 2.49
CA GLY A 127 -17.90 8.23 1.37
C GLY A 127 -17.99 9.40 0.38
N GLU A 128 -18.09 10.64 0.88
CA GLU A 128 -18.04 11.83 0.03
C GLU A 128 -16.68 11.97 -0.70
N ILE A 129 -15.57 11.72 -0.01
CA ILE A 129 -14.22 11.75 -0.60
C ILE A 129 -14.07 10.69 -1.71
N MET A 130 -14.46 9.44 -1.43
CA MET A 130 -14.35 8.35 -2.42
C MET A 130 -15.08 8.72 -3.71
N VAL A 131 -16.31 9.22 -3.61
CA VAL A 131 -17.11 9.59 -4.79
C VAL A 131 -16.61 10.88 -5.44
N ARG A 132 -16.43 11.96 -4.69
CA ARG A 132 -16.17 13.31 -5.26
C ARG A 132 -14.71 13.54 -5.64
N GLN A 133 -13.77 12.99 -4.88
CA GLN A 133 -12.34 13.21 -5.10
C GLN A 133 -11.69 12.05 -5.86
N PHE A 134 -12.09 10.81 -5.55
CA PHE A 134 -11.50 9.62 -6.16
C PHE A 134 -12.35 9.03 -7.30
N ASN A 135 -13.48 9.66 -7.62
CA ASN A 135 -14.36 9.25 -8.71
C ASN A 135 -14.79 7.79 -8.59
N PHE A 136 -14.96 7.31 -7.36
CA PHE A 136 -15.40 5.94 -7.11
C PHE A 136 -16.74 5.70 -7.80
N SER A 137 -16.79 4.60 -8.54
CA SER A 137 -18.00 4.06 -9.16
C SER A 137 -17.91 2.54 -9.13
N PRO A 138 -18.97 1.83 -8.73
CA PRO A 138 -18.97 0.37 -8.75
C PRO A 138 -18.47 -0.19 -10.09
N LEU A 139 -17.49 -1.08 -10.04
CA LEU A 139 -16.92 -1.66 -11.26
C LEU A 139 -17.85 -2.76 -11.82
N GLU A 140 -18.38 -2.54 -13.02
CA GLU A 140 -19.27 -3.50 -13.70
C GLU A 140 -18.49 -4.69 -14.29
N ASN A 141 -17.35 -4.42 -14.93
CA ASN A 141 -16.52 -5.43 -15.62
C ASN A 141 -15.41 -6.01 -14.72
N LEU A 142 -15.76 -6.29 -13.46
CA LEU A 142 -14.84 -6.77 -12.44
C LEU A 142 -14.54 -8.27 -12.61
N VAL A 143 -13.26 -8.63 -12.56
CA VAL A 143 -12.74 -10.00 -12.61
C VAL A 143 -11.86 -10.22 -11.37
N PRO A 144 -12.32 -10.99 -10.38
CA PRO A 144 -11.48 -11.34 -9.23
C PRO A 144 -10.25 -12.12 -9.66
N TYR A 145 -9.10 -11.87 -9.02
CA TYR A 145 -7.90 -12.68 -9.13
C TYR A 145 -7.45 -13.21 -7.77
N GLU A 146 -6.71 -14.32 -7.81
CA GLU A 146 -6.07 -14.92 -6.64
C GLU A 146 -4.53 -14.85 -6.76
N PRO A 147 -3.79 -14.81 -5.65
CA PRO A 147 -2.33 -14.98 -5.68
C PRO A 147 -1.91 -16.27 -6.40
N GLY A 148 -0.81 -16.19 -7.17
CA GLY A 148 -0.30 -17.25 -8.02
C GLY A 148 -0.99 -17.37 -9.38
N GLN A 149 -2.08 -16.62 -9.63
CA GLN A 149 -2.72 -16.60 -10.93
C GLN A 149 -1.80 -15.93 -11.97
N CYS A 150 -1.81 -16.44 -13.20
CA CYS A 150 -1.09 -15.87 -14.32
C CYS A 150 -2.03 -15.34 -15.40
N PHE A 151 -1.68 -14.18 -15.96
CA PHE A 151 -2.33 -13.56 -17.10
C PHE A 151 -1.32 -13.40 -18.23
N ARG A 152 -1.76 -13.55 -19.49
CA ARG A 152 -0.87 -13.48 -20.65
C ARG A 152 -1.48 -12.66 -21.78
N GLN A 153 -0.63 -11.89 -22.47
CA GLN A 153 -0.90 -11.24 -23.75
C GLN A 153 0.41 -11.17 -24.54
N GLY A 154 0.40 -11.38 -25.86
CA GLY A 154 1.62 -11.36 -26.67
C GLY A 154 2.81 -12.10 -26.02
N GLY A 155 3.91 -11.39 -25.81
CA GLY A 155 5.11 -11.88 -25.12
C GLY A 155 5.15 -11.64 -23.60
N ILE A 156 4.08 -11.12 -23.02
CA ILE A 156 3.97 -10.75 -21.61
C ILE A 156 3.27 -11.84 -20.81
N THR A 157 3.89 -12.21 -19.69
CA THR A 157 3.23 -12.95 -18.61
C THR A 157 3.24 -12.09 -17.37
N LEU A 158 2.08 -11.92 -16.75
CA LEU A 158 1.89 -11.34 -15.43
C LEU A 158 1.58 -12.47 -14.46
N GLU A 159 2.31 -12.54 -13.35
CA GLU A 159 2.05 -13.39 -12.20
C GLU A 159 1.65 -12.52 -11.00
N ILE A 160 0.55 -12.89 -10.34
CA ILE A 160 0.10 -12.25 -9.11
C ILE A 160 0.92 -12.81 -7.95
N VAL A 161 1.76 -11.97 -7.32
CA VAL A 161 2.57 -12.35 -6.16
C VAL A 161 1.85 -11.90 -4.89
N PRO A 162 1.59 -12.79 -3.91
CA PRO A 162 0.94 -12.41 -2.66
C PRO A 162 1.79 -11.41 -1.89
N ALA A 163 1.16 -10.33 -1.40
CA ALA A 163 1.84 -9.29 -0.64
C ALA A 163 0.94 -8.70 0.48
N ALA A 164 0.18 -9.57 1.13
CA ALA A 164 -0.75 -9.19 2.19
C ALA A 164 -0.05 -8.47 3.36
N GLY A 165 -0.85 -7.74 4.14
CA GLY A 165 -0.44 -7.05 5.36
C GLY A 165 -0.73 -5.56 5.32
N HIS A 166 -0.48 -4.90 4.19
CA HIS A 166 -0.95 -3.54 3.94
C HIS A 166 -2.49 -3.51 3.94
N THR A 167 -3.06 -4.34 3.08
CA THR A 167 -4.45 -4.79 3.10
C THR A 167 -4.49 -6.32 3.00
N LEU A 168 -5.67 -6.92 3.06
CA LEU A 168 -5.82 -8.39 3.02
C LEU A 168 -5.48 -8.98 1.64
N GLY A 169 -5.89 -8.29 0.59
CA GLY A 169 -5.74 -8.71 -0.81
C GLY A 169 -4.57 -8.05 -1.54
N HIS A 170 -3.74 -7.24 -0.86
CA HIS A 170 -2.61 -6.58 -1.47
C HIS A 170 -1.71 -7.57 -2.22
N SER A 171 -1.42 -7.23 -3.46
CA SER A 171 -0.68 -8.08 -4.38
C SER A 171 0.34 -7.28 -5.17
N CYS A 172 1.53 -7.87 -5.34
CA CYS A 172 2.52 -7.39 -6.29
C CYS A 172 2.29 -8.03 -7.67
N PHE A 173 2.71 -7.34 -8.73
CA PHE A 173 2.59 -7.81 -10.11
C PHE A 173 3.97 -8.10 -10.68
N TYR A 174 4.26 -9.38 -10.90
CA TYR A 174 5.54 -9.84 -11.42
C TYR A 174 5.47 -10.16 -12.91
N PHE A 175 6.46 -9.66 -13.66
CA PHE A 175 6.62 -9.90 -15.08
C PHE A 175 7.93 -10.66 -15.32
N PRO A 176 7.92 -12.01 -15.25
CA PRO A 176 9.15 -12.81 -15.29
C PRO A 176 9.99 -12.60 -16.54
N GLY A 177 9.35 -12.46 -17.71
CA GLY A 177 10.06 -12.26 -18.98
C GLY A 177 10.84 -10.94 -19.04
N GLN A 178 10.48 -9.95 -18.23
CA GLN A 178 11.12 -8.64 -18.18
C GLN A 178 11.87 -8.39 -16.88
N GLU A 179 11.82 -9.36 -15.96
CA GLU A 179 12.41 -9.29 -14.63
C GLU A 179 11.98 -7.98 -13.93
N LEU A 180 10.69 -7.68 -13.98
CA LEU A 180 10.10 -6.47 -13.39
C LEU A 180 9.06 -6.86 -12.34
N LEU A 181 9.17 -6.30 -11.14
CA LEU A 181 8.21 -6.48 -10.05
C LEU A 181 7.58 -5.14 -9.69
N PHE A 182 6.28 -4.99 -9.90
CA PHE A 182 5.51 -3.87 -9.36
C PHE A 182 5.03 -4.23 -7.96
N LEU A 183 5.62 -3.56 -6.97
CA LEU A 183 5.43 -3.76 -5.53
C LEU A 183 4.16 -3.12 -4.98
N ALA A 184 3.56 -2.17 -5.71
CA ALA A 184 2.53 -1.28 -5.18
C ALA A 184 2.97 -0.69 -3.81
N ASP A 185 2.12 -0.77 -2.79
CA ASP A 185 2.32 -0.19 -1.45
C ASP A 185 3.32 -0.88 -0.53
N VAL A 186 4.10 -1.84 -1.04
CA VAL A 186 5.40 -2.15 -0.43
C VAL A 186 6.41 -1.07 -0.88
N ASP A 187 6.18 0.18 -0.44
CA ASP A 187 6.79 1.36 -1.08
C ASP A 187 8.24 1.64 -0.70
N LEU A 188 8.75 0.97 0.33
CA LEU A 188 10.13 1.16 0.79
C LEU A 188 10.44 2.62 1.12
N THR A 189 9.47 3.33 1.70
CA THR A 189 9.60 4.74 2.10
C THR A 189 10.22 4.87 3.49
N PRO A 190 10.88 6.01 3.80
CA PRO A 190 11.38 6.29 5.15
C PRO A 190 10.26 6.43 6.20
N PHE A 191 9.01 6.68 5.77
CA PHE A 191 7.85 6.66 6.67
C PHE A 191 7.68 5.26 7.28
N GLY A 192 7.88 4.20 6.48
CA GLY A 192 7.65 2.81 6.84
C GLY A 192 6.33 2.27 6.28
N PRO A 193 6.00 1.00 6.57
CA PRO A 193 4.73 0.40 6.18
C PRO A 193 3.54 1.18 6.71
N TRP A 194 2.51 1.29 5.87
CA TRP A 194 1.19 1.79 6.26
C TRP A 194 0.25 0.60 6.46
N TYR A 195 -0.52 0.61 7.55
CA TYR A 195 -1.41 -0.47 7.97
C TYR A 195 -2.56 0.12 8.82
N GLY A 196 -3.19 1.16 8.29
CA GLY A 196 -4.22 1.95 8.96
C GLY A 196 -5.63 1.38 8.85
N ASP A 197 -5.81 0.22 8.21
CA ASP A 197 -7.11 -0.40 8.03
C ASP A 197 -7.45 -1.41 9.12
N LYS A 198 -8.72 -1.81 9.16
CA LYS A 198 -9.17 -2.90 10.02
C LYS A 198 -8.53 -4.22 9.62
N THR A 199 -8.35 -4.45 8.33
CA THR A 199 -7.83 -5.71 7.77
C THR A 199 -6.32 -5.75 7.59
N SER A 200 -5.60 -4.66 7.89
CA SER A 200 -4.14 -4.66 7.86
C SER A 200 -3.56 -5.58 8.94
N SER A 201 -2.41 -6.18 8.67
CA SER A 201 -1.76 -7.17 9.53
C SER A 201 -0.24 -7.01 9.49
N LEU A 202 0.37 -6.77 10.66
CA LEU A 202 1.83 -6.65 10.77
C LEU A 202 2.54 -8.00 10.55
N GLU A 203 1.93 -9.10 10.97
CA GLU A 203 2.48 -10.45 10.77
C GLU A 203 2.54 -10.80 9.28
N ASP A 204 1.44 -10.56 8.56
CA ASP A 204 1.39 -10.78 7.11
C ASP A 204 2.34 -9.84 6.38
N PHE A 205 2.44 -8.57 6.79
CA PHE A 205 3.38 -7.63 6.18
C PHE A 205 4.83 -8.08 6.36
N GLU A 206 5.21 -8.53 7.55
CA GLU A 206 6.55 -9.06 7.80
C GLU A 206 6.83 -10.33 6.99
N ALA A 207 5.84 -11.22 6.85
CA ALA A 207 5.95 -12.40 5.99
C ALA A 207 6.13 -12.01 4.50
N THR A 208 5.39 -11.00 4.05
CA THR A 208 5.55 -10.39 2.72
C THR A 208 6.97 -9.85 2.52
N LEU A 209 7.51 -9.08 3.47
CA LEU A 209 8.87 -8.55 3.39
C LEU A 209 9.94 -9.65 3.42
N GLU A 210 9.74 -10.72 4.18
CA GLU A 210 10.63 -11.88 4.20
C GLU A 210 10.65 -12.59 2.83
N SER A 211 9.47 -12.84 2.26
CA SER A 211 9.32 -13.41 0.91
C SER A 211 10.01 -12.54 -0.15
N LEU A 212 9.79 -11.22 -0.08
CA LEU A 212 10.36 -10.26 -1.01
C LEU A 212 11.87 -10.08 -0.88
N ALA A 213 12.47 -10.29 0.30
CA ALA A 213 13.91 -10.15 0.50
C ALA A 213 14.73 -11.07 -0.44
N GLY A 214 14.22 -12.26 -0.73
CA GLY A 214 14.85 -13.21 -1.66
C GLY A 214 14.46 -13.03 -3.13
N PHE A 215 13.52 -12.14 -3.44
CA PHE A 215 12.95 -12.02 -4.77
C PHE A 215 13.97 -11.47 -5.76
N LYS A 216 14.01 -12.06 -6.97
CA LYS A 216 14.98 -11.71 -8.02
C LYS A 216 14.25 -11.13 -9.23
N ALA A 217 14.37 -9.82 -9.36
CA ALA A 217 14.01 -9.02 -10.52
C ALA A 217 15.14 -8.01 -10.79
N ARG A 218 15.17 -7.47 -12.00
CA ARG A 218 16.08 -6.41 -12.43
C ARG A 218 15.56 -5.03 -12.04
N THR A 219 14.25 -4.85 -12.08
CA THR A 219 13.59 -3.57 -11.80
C THR A 219 12.43 -3.78 -10.83
N TYR A 220 12.37 -2.96 -9.79
CA TYR A 220 11.28 -2.98 -8.82
C TYR A 220 10.61 -1.61 -8.86
N ILE A 221 9.27 -1.61 -8.86
CA ILE A 221 8.49 -0.40 -8.99
C ILE A 221 7.52 -0.28 -7.83
N THR A 222 7.53 0.83 -7.11
CA THR A 222 6.60 1.12 -6.00
C THR A 222 5.50 2.06 -6.46
N ALA A 223 4.38 2.05 -5.74
CA ALA A 223 3.26 2.95 -6.00
C ALA A 223 3.56 4.38 -5.57
N HIS A 224 4.40 4.57 -4.56
CA HIS A 224 4.66 5.89 -3.99
C HIS A 224 6.15 6.23 -3.92
N GLU A 225 6.41 7.54 -3.84
CA GLU A 225 7.72 8.16 -3.65
C GLU A 225 8.78 7.77 -4.69
N GLN A 226 9.85 7.06 -4.31
CA GLN A 226 10.99 6.84 -5.21
C GLN A 226 10.56 6.13 -6.51
N GLY A 227 9.56 5.25 -6.45
CA GLY A 227 8.90 4.68 -7.60
C GLY A 227 9.70 3.63 -8.37
N VAL A 228 11.01 3.80 -8.59
CA VAL A 228 11.85 2.86 -9.35
C VAL A 228 13.12 2.53 -8.56
N PHE A 229 13.40 1.24 -8.42
CA PHE A 229 14.56 0.70 -7.72
C PHE A 229 15.32 -0.29 -8.60
N THR A 230 16.66 -0.20 -8.56
CA THR A 230 17.51 -1.29 -9.05
C THR A 230 17.48 -2.46 -8.07
N GLN A 231 18.05 -3.60 -8.48
CA GLN A 231 18.19 -4.75 -7.61
C GLN A 231 18.99 -4.45 -6.34
N GLU A 232 20.10 -3.72 -6.45
CA GLU A 232 20.93 -3.36 -5.30
C GLU A 232 20.19 -2.45 -4.32
N GLU A 233 19.45 -1.48 -4.84
CA GLU A 233 18.65 -0.55 -4.03
C GLU A 233 17.53 -1.28 -3.30
N PHE A 234 16.78 -2.13 -4.01
CA PHE A 234 15.73 -2.94 -3.43
C PHE A 234 16.26 -3.84 -2.30
N GLN A 235 17.36 -4.55 -2.55
CA GLN A 235 17.99 -5.46 -1.58
C GLN A 235 18.50 -4.72 -0.33
N ALA A 236 18.95 -3.47 -0.47
CA ALA A 236 19.29 -2.63 0.68
C ALA A 236 18.05 -2.09 1.41
N ALA A 237 16.99 -1.76 0.67
CA ALA A 237 15.81 -1.08 1.17
C ALA A 237 14.86 -1.99 1.96
N VAL A 238 14.60 -3.22 1.50
CA VAL A 238 13.70 -4.17 2.17
C VAL A 238 14.05 -4.40 3.66
N PRO A 239 15.29 -4.76 4.04
CA PRO A 239 15.63 -4.96 5.45
C PRO A 239 15.59 -3.66 6.25
N ALA A 240 15.89 -2.51 5.63
CA ALA A 240 15.77 -1.21 6.29
C ALA A 240 14.30 -0.84 6.55
N TYR A 241 13.42 -1.11 5.60
CA TYR A 241 11.99 -0.89 5.70
C TYR A 241 11.36 -1.77 6.79
N ARG A 242 11.71 -3.06 6.82
CA ARG A 242 11.29 -4.00 7.88
C ARG A 242 11.68 -3.52 9.28
N ARG A 243 12.90 -2.98 9.45
CA ARG A 243 13.37 -2.45 10.75
C ARG A 243 12.52 -1.30 11.28
N ILE A 244 11.76 -0.60 10.45
CA ILE A 244 10.88 0.49 10.90
C ILE A 244 9.75 -0.07 11.79
N ILE A 245 9.22 -1.26 11.50
CA ILE A 245 8.21 -1.91 12.35
C ILE A 245 8.81 -2.19 13.74
N ALA A 246 10.00 -2.80 13.80
CA ALA A 246 10.68 -3.10 15.06
C ALA A 246 11.02 -1.81 15.85
N ALA A 247 11.46 -0.75 15.17
CA ALA A 247 11.74 0.53 15.82
C ALA A 247 10.46 1.18 16.40
N ARG A 248 9.30 0.97 15.77
CA ARG A 248 7.99 1.38 16.28
C ARG A 248 7.61 0.55 17.51
N ASP A 249 7.84 -0.76 17.50
CA ASP A 249 7.65 -1.64 18.68
C ASP A 249 8.49 -1.15 19.88
N ASP A 250 9.79 -0.91 19.68
CA ASP A 250 10.71 -0.44 20.73
C ASP A 250 10.26 0.90 21.32
N ARG A 251 9.91 1.86 20.44
CA ARG A 251 9.42 3.17 20.87
C ARG A 251 8.10 3.06 21.65
N LEU A 252 7.21 2.16 21.24
CA LEU A 252 5.94 1.93 21.92
C LEU A 252 6.17 1.31 23.31
N LEU A 253 7.05 0.32 23.43
CA LEU A 253 7.43 -0.29 24.72
C LEU A 253 8.01 0.76 25.69
N GLU A 254 8.86 1.66 25.21
CA GLU A 254 9.39 2.77 26.01
C GLU A 254 8.27 3.68 26.52
N MET A 255 7.28 3.99 25.67
CA MET A 255 6.11 4.76 26.08
C MET A 255 5.21 4.01 27.07
N LEU A 256 5.17 2.68 27.01
CA LEU A 256 4.35 1.82 27.87
C LEU A 256 5.02 1.42 29.19
N LYS A 257 6.16 2.04 29.55
CA LYS A 257 6.73 1.94 30.92
C LYS A 257 5.78 2.45 32.01
N THR A 258 4.78 3.26 31.64
CA THR A 258 3.62 3.60 32.48
C THR A 258 2.33 3.33 31.72
N PRO A 259 1.24 2.91 32.40
CA PRO A 259 0.01 2.50 31.73
C PRO A 259 -0.56 3.60 30.81
N LYS A 260 -0.90 3.25 29.56
CA LYS A 260 -1.55 4.16 28.60
C LYS A 260 -2.63 3.47 27.80
N THR A 261 -3.71 4.19 27.55
CA THR A 261 -4.75 3.77 26.59
C THR A 261 -4.30 4.04 25.14
N VAL A 262 -4.91 3.36 24.17
CA VAL A 262 -4.65 3.62 22.74
C VAL A 262 -4.89 5.09 22.39
N LYS A 263 -5.97 5.67 22.91
CA LYS A 263 -6.30 7.09 22.70
C LYS A 263 -5.16 8.01 23.15
N GLN A 264 -4.61 7.81 24.34
CA GLN A 264 -3.50 8.63 24.85
C GLN A 264 -2.22 8.49 24.02
N LEU A 265 -2.03 7.36 23.33
CA LEU A 265 -0.93 7.14 22.41
C LEU A 265 -1.20 7.85 21.06
N ALA A 266 -2.41 7.72 20.53
CA ALA A 266 -2.84 8.35 19.27
C ALA A 266 -2.85 9.89 19.36
N ASP A 267 -3.26 10.45 20.51
CA ASP A 267 -3.21 11.90 20.82
C ASP A 267 -1.78 12.48 20.73
N ARG A 268 -0.73 11.64 20.69
CA ARG A 268 0.68 12.05 20.54
C ARG A 268 1.19 11.99 19.11
N HIS A 269 0.35 11.66 18.12
CA HIS A 269 0.73 11.50 16.72
C HIS A 269 1.92 10.54 16.58
N PHE A 270 1.77 9.32 17.08
CA PHE A 270 2.86 8.36 17.22
C PHE A 270 3.57 8.12 15.88
N PHE A 271 2.84 7.90 14.79
CA PHE A 271 3.40 7.64 13.46
C PHE A 271 3.68 8.92 12.68
N TYR A 272 2.74 9.86 12.64
CA TYR A 272 2.86 11.06 11.81
C TYR A 272 3.68 12.18 12.45
N GLY A 273 3.94 12.10 13.75
CA GLY A 273 4.80 13.01 14.53
C GLY A 273 4.25 14.44 14.72
N LYS A 274 3.14 14.78 14.06
CA LYS A 274 2.49 16.09 14.11
C LYS A 274 1.00 15.98 13.74
N PRO A 275 0.17 16.95 14.12
CA PRO A 275 -1.22 17.02 13.69
C PRO A 275 -1.36 17.01 12.17
N LYS A 276 -2.46 16.42 11.70
CA LYS A 276 -2.83 16.29 10.29
C LYS A 276 -4.32 16.56 10.14
N GLU A 277 -4.71 17.01 8.95
CA GLU A 277 -6.08 17.43 8.64
C GLU A 277 -6.75 16.44 7.67
N PRO A 278 -7.96 15.94 7.98
CA PRO A 278 -8.76 16.30 9.16
C PRO A 278 -8.39 15.47 10.42
N PRO A 279 -8.47 16.01 11.64
CA PRO A 279 -7.86 15.37 12.82
C PRO A 279 -8.50 14.04 13.18
N PHE A 280 -9.82 13.91 13.00
CA PHE A 280 -10.55 12.69 13.36
C PHE A 280 -10.14 11.49 12.49
N ILE A 281 -9.85 11.70 11.20
CA ILE A 281 -9.37 10.64 10.30
C ILE A 281 -7.95 10.21 10.66
N TYR A 282 -7.04 11.17 10.87
CA TYR A 282 -5.66 10.79 11.22
C TYR A 282 -5.58 10.20 12.62
N HIS A 283 -6.46 10.61 13.56
CA HIS A 283 -6.58 9.95 14.85
C HIS A 283 -7.11 8.51 14.70
N HIS A 284 -8.07 8.26 13.80
CA HIS A 284 -8.52 6.90 13.47
C HIS A 284 -7.37 6.04 12.95
N ILE A 285 -6.61 6.53 11.95
CA ILE A 285 -5.45 5.83 11.38
C ILE A 285 -4.40 5.53 12.46
N GLU A 286 -4.04 6.53 13.28
CA GLU A 286 -3.10 6.35 14.40
C GLU A 286 -3.60 5.27 15.38
N THR A 287 -4.90 5.26 15.69
CA THR A 287 -5.53 4.28 16.59
C THR A 287 -5.46 2.87 16.00
N GLN A 288 -5.77 2.70 14.72
CA GLN A 288 -5.72 1.41 14.03
C GLN A 288 -4.30 0.85 14.01
N MET A 289 -3.32 1.66 13.56
CA MET A 289 -1.92 1.26 13.49
C MET A 289 -1.34 0.95 14.88
N LEU A 290 -1.67 1.75 15.90
CA LEU A 290 -1.27 1.47 17.29
C LEU A 290 -1.87 0.16 17.79
N SER A 291 -3.14 -0.12 17.47
CA SER A 291 -3.82 -1.34 17.89
C SER A 291 -3.13 -2.59 17.33
N ARG A 292 -2.67 -2.57 16.07
CA ARG A 292 -1.90 -3.69 15.48
C ARG A 292 -0.60 -3.97 16.23
N HIS A 293 0.14 -2.92 16.60
CA HIS A 293 1.33 -3.08 17.43
C HIS A 293 0.99 -3.63 18.82
N LEU A 294 -0.05 -3.11 19.46
CA LEU A 294 -0.45 -3.54 20.80
C LEU A 294 -0.90 -5.00 20.82
N GLU A 295 -1.72 -5.42 19.85
CA GLU A 295 -2.16 -6.81 19.68
C GLU A 295 -0.96 -7.76 19.54
N ARG A 296 -0.02 -7.42 18.66
CA ARG A 296 1.25 -8.16 18.46
C ARG A 296 2.09 -8.22 19.73
N LEU A 297 2.30 -7.10 20.42
CA LEU A 297 3.12 -7.05 21.64
C LEU A 297 2.46 -7.80 22.81
N VAL A 298 1.13 -7.83 22.87
CA VAL A 298 0.37 -8.63 23.83
C VAL A 298 0.49 -10.11 23.51
N SER A 299 0.38 -10.52 22.24
CA SER A 299 0.53 -11.94 21.83
C SER A 299 1.93 -12.47 22.10
N GLN A 300 2.96 -11.63 21.95
CA GLN A 300 4.35 -11.92 22.32
C GLN A 300 4.60 -11.89 23.84
N GLY A 301 3.61 -11.48 24.63
CA GLY A 301 3.71 -11.39 26.07
C GLY A 301 4.56 -10.23 26.58
N LEU A 302 4.97 -9.28 25.73
CA LEU A 302 5.77 -8.10 26.06
C LEU A 302 4.95 -6.97 26.69
N VAL A 303 3.64 -6.94 26.42
CA VAL A 303 2.69 -5.98 26.98
C VAL A 303 1.54 -6.73 27.67
N SER A 304 0.95 -6.12 28.70
CA SER A 304 -0.29 -6.58 29.35
C SER A 304 -1.35 -5.48 29.33
N GLY A 305 -2.60 -5.87 29.12
CA GLY A 305 -3.76 -5.00 29.34
C GLY A 305 -4.11 -4.88 30.83
N ILE A 306 -4.34 -3.66 31.30
CA ILE A 306 -4.73 -3.32 32.68
C ILE A 306 -5.81 -2.23 32.59
N ASP A 307 -7.05 -2.54 32.97
CA ASP A 307 -8.17 -1.59 33.05
C ASP A 307 -8.36 -0.72 31.79
N GLY A 308 -8.25 -1.31 30.59
CA GLY A 308 -8.37 -0.60 29.31
C GLY A 308 -7.12 0.19 28.87
N ALA A 309 -6.05 0.13 29.67
CA ALA A 309 -4.72 0.61 29.33
C ALA A 309 -3.74 -0.54 29.05
N TYR A 310 -2.58 -0.21 28.52
CA TYR A 310 -1.49 -1.14 28.21
C TYR A 310 -0.25 -0.78 29.03
N LEU A 311 0.49 -1.79 29.50
CA LEU A 311 1.73 -1.67 30.25
C LEU A 311 2.77 -2.67 29.74
N ALA A 312 3.99 -2.22 29.49
CA ALA A 312 5.12 -3.10 29.15
C ALA A 312 5.51 -3.98 30.36
N LYS A 313 5.71 -5.28 30.11
CA LYS A 313 6.22 -6.20 31.14
C LYS A 313 7.71 -5.96 31.37
N LYS A 314 8.14 -6.17 32.61
CA LYS A 314 9.55 -6.05 33.01
C LYS A 314 10.39 -7.21 32.50
#